data_AF-A0A2J7PU42-F1
#
_entry.id   AF-A0A2J7PU42-F1
#
_cell.length_a   1.000
_cell.length_b   1.000
_cell.length_c   1.000
_cell.angle_alpha   90.00
_cell.angle_beta   90.00
_cell.angle_gamma   90.00
#
_symmetry.space_group_name_H-M   'P 1'
#
loop_
_entity.id
_entity.type
_entity.pdbx_description
1 polymer ?
#
loop_
_entity_poly.entity_id
_entity_poly.type
_entity_poly.pdbx_seq_one_letter_code
_entity_poly.pdbx_strand_id
1 'polypeptide(L)'
;MSVCESLNKNEFYNQAEYKHYMAEATWIRGDIREALDMFAEVYKYHVTLRRKVRHMTKFLFAECVSKRSEASVVLVTNFAKKFAEEYGDYYFLSFLWQFCFLSEWFCDQKMADKLLEQYKELRALIMDRIKIIAVTALKQEEVEVVQRLLEVTLRYEMKQDYAHILSELFDFKCARGDLRGCSAVLTSSLELNVSLKPEQHDRFLALLLGLNRRNKQLPRQKQQQHFHKRLEVPCFQLKF
;
A
#
# COMPACT_ATOMS: atom_id res chain seq x y z
N MET A 1 -41.90 -6.89 -10.66
CA MET A 1 -41.23 -7.64 -11.74
C MET A 1 -40.30 -6.67 -12.45
N SER A 2 -38.99 -6.88 -12.39
CA SER A 2 -38.04 -5.96 -13.02
C SER A 2 -38.00 -6.19 -14.54
N VAL A 3 -37.67 -5.17 -15.33
CA VAL A 3 -37.52 -5.32 -16.79
C VAL A 3 -36.47 -6.40 -17.11
N CYS A 4 -35.38 -6.46 -16.35
CA CYS A 4 -34.34 -7.48 -16.51
C CYS A 4 -34.84 -8.90 -16.23
N GLU A 5 -35.69 -9.07 -15.22
CA GLU A 5 -36.31 -10.36 -14.87
C GLU A 5 -37.20 -10.88 -16.01
N SER A 6 -37.92 -9.97 -16.69
CA SER A 6 -38.78 -10.32 -17.83
C SER A 6 -38.02 -10.67 -19.11
N LEU A 7 -36.83 -10.10 -19.31
CA LEU A 7 -36.01 -10.32 -20.51
C LEU A 7 -35.12 -11.56 -20.41
N ASN A 8 -34.48 -11.78 -19.26
CA ASN A 8 -33.65 -12.96 -19.02
C ASN A 8 -33.60 -13.31 -17.53
N LYS A 9 -34.54 -14.17 -17.12
CA LYS A 9 -34.70 -14.60 -15.73
C LYS A 9 -33.45 -15.28 -15.17
N ASN A 10 -32.75 -16.09 -15.97
CA ASN A 10 -31.55 -16.79 -15.52
C ASN A 10 -30.41 -15.80 -15.22
N GLU A 11 -30.19 -14.83 -16.11
CA GLU A 11 -29.16 -13.81 -15.87
C GLU A 11 -29.49 -12.93 -14.66
N PHE A 12 -30.77 -12.57 -14.48
CA PHE A 12 -31.23 -11.78 -13.34
C PHE A 12 -30.88 -12.43 -11.99
N TYR A 13 -31.14 -13.73 -11.82
CA TYR A 13 -30.77 -14.44 -10.59
C TYR A 13 -29.26 -14.73 -10.49
N ASN A 14 -28.58 -15.00 -11.62
CA ASN A 14 -27.13 -15.17 -11.64
C ASN A 14 -26.39 -13.89 -11.20
N GLN A 15 -26.96 -12.71 -11.46
CA GLN A 15 -26.45 -11.41 -11.02
C GLN A 15 -26.96 -10.99 -9.64
N ALA A 16 -27.51 -11.91 -8.84
CA ALA A 16 -28.05 -11.63 -7.51
C ALA A 16 -29.07 -10.48 -7.53
N GLU A 17 -29.94 -10.45 -8.55
CA GLU A 17 -30.94 -9.39 -8.73
C GLU A 17 -30.32 -7.98 -8.82
N TYR A 18 -29.03 -7.93 -9.22
CA TYR A 18 -28.22 -6.72 -9.29
C TYR A 18 -28.01 -6.01 -7.94
N LYS A 19 -28.17 -6.72 -6.82
CA LYS A 19 -28.01 -6.17 -5.45
C LYS A 19 -26.64 -5.54 -5.21
N HIS A 20 -25.56 -5.99 -5.87
CA HIS A 20 -24.24 -5.34 -5.75
C HIS A 20 -24.21 -3.92 -6.34
N TYR A 21 -24.99 -3.64 -7.39
CA TYR A 21 -25.12 -2.27 -7.93
C TYR A 21 -26.01 -1.41 -7.05
N MET A 22 -27.06 -2.00 -6.48
CA MET A 22 -27.87 -1.30 -5.48
C MET A 22 -27.03 -0.93 -4.24
N ALA A 23 -26.19 -1.84 -3.76
CA ALA A 23 -25.27 -1.59 -2.66
C ALA A 23 -24.33 -0.41 -2.93
N GLU A 24 -23.77 -0.32 -4.14
CA GLU A 24 -22.94 0.81 -4.56
C GLU A 24 -23.72 2.13 -4.60
N ALA A 25 -24.92 2.12 -5.18
CA ALA A 25 -25.78 3.31 -5.19
C ALA A 25 -26.17 3.76 -3.77
N THR A 26 -26.49 2.81 -2.90
CA THR A 26 -26.79 3.04 -1.47
C THR A 26 -25.59 3.65 -0.75
N TRP A 27 -24.38 3.17 -1.05
CA TRP A 27 -23.15 3.74 -0.52
C TRP A 27 -22.97 5.20 -0.95
N ILE A 28 -23.12 5.49 -2.24
CA ILE A 28 -22.94 6.83 -2.81
C ILE A 28 -23.95 7.82 -2.21
N ARG A 29 -25.16 7.35 -1.90
CA ARG A 29 -26.20 8.12 -1.18
C ARG A 29 -25.80 8.44 0.27
N GLY A 30 -24.82 7.74 0.83
CA GLY A 30 -24.28 7.96 2.17
C GLY A 30 -24.66 6.89 3.21
N ASP A 31 -25.48 5.90 2.85
CA ASP A 31 -25.86 4.82 3.77
C ASP A 31 -24.85 3.67 3.69
N ILE A 32 -23.70 3.88 4.31
CA ILE A 32 -22.56 2.95 4.26
C ILE A 32 -22.90 1.62 4.95
N ARG A 33 -23.67 1.66 6.04
CA ARG A 33 -24.02 0.43 6.77
C ARG A 33 -24.92 -0.46 5.93
N GLU A 34 -26.00 0.09 5.38
CA GLU A 34 -26.92 -0.65 4.51
C GLU A 34 -26.17 -1.20 3.29
N ALA A 35 -25.32 -0.40 2.66
CA ALA A 35 -24.51 -0.85 1.52
C ALA A 35 -23.59 -2.03 1.86
N LEU A 36 -22.91 -1.99 3.01
CA LEU A 36 -22.05 -3.08 3.47
C LEU A 36 -22.85 -4.36 3.76
N ASP A 37 -24.04 -4.24 4.35
CA ASP A 37 -24.90 -5.40 4.60
C ASP A 37 -25.36 -6.04 3.28
N MET A 38 -25.71 -5.24 2.27
CA MET A 38 -26.04 -5.74 0.93
C MET A 38 -24.84 -6.42 0.25
N PHE A 39 -23.65 -5.82 0.31
CA PHE A 39 -22.43 -6.46 -0.20
C PHE A 39 -22.14 -7.79 0.51
N ALA A 40 -22.37 -7.85 1.82
CA ALA A 40 -22.16 -9.07 2.59
C ALA A 40 -23.14 -10.17 2.20
N GLU A 41 -24.40 -9.83 1.98
CA GLU A 41 -25.42 -10.76 1.49
C GLU A 41 -25.01 -11.33 0.12
N VAL A 42 -24.68 -10.46 -0.84
CA VAL A 42 -24.25 -10.90 -2.18
C VAL A 42 -23.02 -11.79 -2.09
N TYR A 43 -22.03 -11.40 -1.29
CA TYR A 43 -20.80 -12.19 -1.13
C TYR A 43 -21.07 -13.59 -0.55
N LYS A 44 -21.96 -13.67 0.45
CA LYS A 44 -22.30 -14.91 1.14
C LYS A 44 -23.03 -15.89 0.23
N TYR A 45 -24.08 -15.44 -0.45
CA TYR A 45 -24.98 -16.31 -1.20
C TYR A 45 -24.59 -16.49 -2.68
N HIS A 46 -23.77 -15.61 -3.25
CA HIS A 46 -23.41 -15.66 -4.68
C HIS A 46 -21.89 -15.72 -4.87
N VAL A 47 -21.32 -16.93 -4.83
CA VAL A 47 -19.87 -17.17 -4.95
C VAL A 47 -19.28 -16.60 -6.25
N THR A 48 -20.01 -16.69 -7.37
CA THR A 48 -19.61 -16.16 -8.69
C THR A 48 -19.41 -14.65 -8.67
N LEU A 49 -20.09 -13.92 -7.78
CA LEU A 49 -20.04 -12.47 -7.68
C LEU A 49 -19.02 -11.95 -6.66
N ARG A 50 -18.38 -12.82 -5.88
CA ARG A 50 -17.39 -12.40 -4.86
C ARG A 50 -16.27 -11.54 -5.44
N ARG A 51 -15.76 -11.89 -6.63
CA ARG A 51 -14.75 -11.08 -7.33
C ARG A 51 -15.26 -9.68 -7.65
N LYS A 52 -16.53 -9.55 -8.03
CA LYS A 52 -17.17 -8.28 -8.35
C LYS A 52 -17.34 -7.42 -7.09
N VAL A 53 -17.88 -8.01 -6.01
CA VAL A 53 -17.99 -7.34 -4.70
C VAL A 53 -16.64 -6.79 -4.25
N ARG A 54 -15.61 -7.66 -4.24
CA ARG A 54 -14.22 -7.28 -3.92
C ARG A 54 -13.72 -6.08 -4.72
N HIS A 55 -13.96 -6.08 -6.03
CA HIS A 55 -13.52 -5.00 -6.91
C HIS A 55 -14.26 -3.68 -6.62
N MET A 56 -15.57 -3.73 -6.40
CA MET A 56 -16.38 -2.55 -6.09
C MET A 56 -15.97 -1.95 -4.74
N THR A 57 -15.93 -2.78 -3.68
CA THR A 57 -15.58 -2.32 -2.34
C THR A 57 -14.17 -1.74 -2.25
N LYS A 58 -13.24 -2.16 -3.10
CA LYS A 58 -11.87 -1.61 -3.14
C LYS A 58 -11.89 -0.09 -3.33
N PHE A 59 -12.67 0.42 -4.28
CA PHE A 59 -12.72 1.85 -4.56
C PHE A 59 -13.47 2.61 -3.48
N LEU A 60 -14.55 2.02 -2.96
CA LEU A 60 -15.33 2.58 -1.86
C LEU A 60 -14.50 2.68 -0.56
N PHE A 61 -13.61 1.72 -0.30
CA PHE A 61 -12.69 1.77 0.84
C PHE A 61 -11.67 2.89 0.68
N ALA A 62 -11.10 3.06 -0.52
CA ALA A 62 -10.18 4.16 -0.79
C ALA A 62 -10.85 5.51 -0.50
N GLU A 63 -12.06 5.70 -1.05
CA GLU A 63 -12.85 6.91 -0.84
C GLU A 63 -13.20 7.13 0.64
N CYS A 64 -13.57 6.06 1.37
CA CYS A 64 -13.88 6.11 2.79
C CYS A 64 -12.71 6.65 3.63
N VAL A 65 -11.51 6.08 3.41
CA VAL A 65 -10.29 6.50 4.12
C VAL A 65 -9.94 7.94 3.73
N SER A 66 -10.03 8.31 2.45
CA SER A 66 -9.73 9.67 1.99
C SER A 66 -10.72 10.73 2.50
N LYS A 67 -12.01 10.41 2.65
CA LYS A 67 -13.05 11.33 3.15
C LYS A 67 -13.09 11.46 4.67
N ARG A 68 -12.38 10.58 5.40
CA ARG A 68 -12.09 10.72 6.84
C ARG A 68 -13.31 10.75 7.75
N SER A 69 -14.34 10.00 7.39
CA SER A 69 -15.39 9.67 8.35
C SER A 69 -14.88 8.53 9.24
N GLU A 70 -14.39 8.85 10.44
CA GLU A 70 -13.88 7.86 11.40
C GLU A 70 -14.91 6.75 11.66
N ALA A 71 -16.18 7.12 11.80
CA ALA A 71 -17.29 6.18 11.91
C ALA A 71 -17.38 5.25 10.69
N SER A 72 -17.20 5.78 9.48
CA SER A 72 -17.20 4.97 8.25
C SER A 72 -15.97 4.06 8.15
N VAL A 73 -14.80 4.54 8.59
CA VAL A 73 -13.57 3.72 8.65
C VAL A 73 -13.76 2.55 9.62
N VAL A 74 -14.43 2.77 10.76
CA VAL A 74 -14.80 1.70 11.70
C VAL A 74 -15.75 0.69 11.04
N LEU A 75 -16.75 1.14 10.29
CA LEU A 75 -17.68 0.25 9.58
C LEU A 75 -16.96 -0.64 8.56
N VAL A 76 -16.11 -0.07 7.70
CA VAL A 76 -15.35 -0.86 6.71
C VAL A 76 -14.32 -1.78 7.35
N THR A 77 -13.75 -1.36 8.48
CA THR A 77 -12.83 -2.20 9.26
C THR A 77 -13.56 -3.42 9.79
N ASN A 78 -14.70 -3.23 10.44
CA ASN A 78 -15.50 -4.34 10.98
C ASN A 78 -15.98 -5.28 9.87
N PHE A 79 -16.38 -4.73 8.72
CA PHE A 79 -16.71 -5.52 7.54
C PHE A 79 -15.50 -6.35 7.08
N ALA A 80 -14.33 -5.73 6.87
CA ALA A 80 -13.15 -6.44 6.39
C ALA A 80 -12.68 -7.54 7.37
N LYS A 81 -12.74 -7.26 8.68
CA LYS A 81 -12.43 -8.23 9.74
C LYS A 81 -13.37 -9.42 9.72
N LYS A 82 -14.69 -9.17 9.61
CA LYS A 82 -15.70 -10.22 9.48
C LYS A 82 -15.39 -11.18 8.33
N PHE A 83 -14.96 -10.68 7.17
CA PHE A 83 -14.64 -11.53 6.03
C PHE A 83 -13.38 -12.38 6.24
N ALA A 84 -12.38 -11.83 6.90
CA ALA A 84 -11.18 -12.58 7.28
C ALA A 84 -11.51 -13.69 8.30
N GLU A 85 -12.33 -13.38 9.30
CA GLU A 85 -12.65 -14.30 10.39
C GLU A 85 -13.67 -15.39 9.98
N GLU A 86 -14.71 -15.04 9.23
CA GLU A 86 -15.77 -16.00 8.83
C GLU A 86 -15.39 -16.84 7.60
N TYR A 87 -14.64 -16.27 6.64
CA TYR A 87 -14.39 -16.92 5.35
C TYR A 87 -12.90 -17.16 5.07
N GLY A 88 -12.00 -16.72 5.94
CA GLY A 88 -10.56 -16.71 5.65
C GLY A 88 -10.20 -15.80 4.46
N ASP A 89 -11.08 -14.87 4.08
CA ASP A 89 -10.82 -13.96 2.95
C ASP A 89 -10.22 -12.64 3.42
N TYR A 90 -8.89 -12.59 3.40
CA TYR A 90 -8.10 -11.43 3.76
C TYR A 90 -8.02 -10.36 2.65
N TYR A 91 -8.73 -10.53 1.52
CA TYR A 91 -8.69 -9.57 0.41
C TYR A 91 -9.08 -8.16 0.88
N PHE A 92 -10.18 -8.03 1.62
CA PHE A 92 -10.67 -6.73 2.09
C PHE A 92 -9.69 -6.09 3.07
N LEU A 93 -9.12 -6.87 3.99
CA LEU A 93 -8.07 -6.40 4.90
C LEU A 93 -6.82 -5.93 4.16
N SER A 94 -6.42 -6.63 3.08
CA SER A 94 -5.23 -6.24 2.29
C SER A 94 -5.36 -4.85 1.66
N PHE A 95 -6.54 -4.50 1.16
CA PHE A 95 -6.79 -3.18 0.60
C PHE A 95 -7.00 -2.12 1.68
N LEU A 96 -7.73 -2.45 2.74
CA LEU A 96 -7.90 -1.55 3.86
C LEU A 96 -6.55 -1.18 4.49
N TRP A 97 -5.69 -2.17 4.72
CA TRP A 97 -4.31 -1.95 5.17
C TRP A 97 -3.56 -1.01 4.22
N GLN A 98 -3.62 -1.26 2.91
CA GLN A 98 -2.92 -0.43 1.93
C GLN A 98 -3.39 1.03 1.99
N PHE A 99 -4.69 1.28 2.04
CA PHE A 99 -5.23 2.64 2.09
C PHE A 99 -4.89 3.33 3.43
N CYS A 100 -5.01 2.62 4.54
CA CYS A 100 -4.63 3.15 5.84
C CYS A 100 -3.12 3.44 5.96
N PHE A 101 -2.28 2.57 5.39
CA PHE A 101 -0.83 2.73 5.37
C PHE A 101 -0.40 3.96 4.55
N LEU A 102 -1.02 4.15 3.39
CA LEU A 102 -0.74 5.28 2.49
C LEU A 102 -1.41 6.59 2.94
N SER A 103 -2.28 6.54 3.94
CA SER A 103 -2.92 7.73 4.49
C SER A 103 -1.88 8.68 5.11
N GLU A 104 -2.11 9.98 4.95
CA GLU A 104 -1.36 11.03 5.63
C GLU A 104 -1.68 11.09 7.14
N TRP A 105 -2.75 10.43 7.57
CA TRP A 105 -3.27 10.50 8.93
C TRP A 105 -2.64 9.47 9.84
N PHE A 106 -2.07 9.92 10.94
CA PHE A 106 -1.42 9.06 11.93
C PHE A 106 -2.35 7.97 12.50
N CYS A 107 -3.64 8.28 12.70
CA CYS A 107 -4.62 7.31 13.19
C CYS A 107 -4.80 6.13 12.23
N ASP A 108 -4.82 6.40 10.93
CA ASP A 108 -4.96 5.39 9.89
C ASP A 108 -3.69 4.55 9.78
N GLN A 109 -2.52 5.21 9.84
CA GLN A 109 -1.23 4.51 9.88
C GLN A 109 -1.15 3.57 11.08
N LYS A 110 -1.61 4.01 12.26
CA LYS A 110 -1.71 3.15 13.45
C LYS A 110 -2.72 2.01 13.29
N MET A 111 -3.80 2.21 12.55
CA MET A 111 -4.72 1.13 12.20
C MET A 111 -4.02 0.11 11.29
N ALA A 112 -3.27 0.55 10.29
CA ALA A 112 -2.52 -0.34 9.40
C ALA A 112 -1.53 -1.22 10.19
N ASP A 113 -0.79 -0.65 11.14
CA ASP A 113 0.09 -1.40 12.04
C ASP A 113 -0.68 -2.47 12.84
N LYS A 114 -1.80 -2.07 13.47
CA LYS A 114 -2.65 -2.99 14.26
C LYS A 114 -3.19 -4.15 13.41
N LEU A 115 -3.54 -3.90 12.15
CA LEU A 115 -4.01 -4.96 11.25
C LEU A 115 -2.91 -5.99 11.00
N LEU A 116 -1.65 -5.58 10.81
CA LEU A 116 -0.53 -6.50 10.63
C LEU A 116 -0.15 -7.22 11.92
N GLU A 117 -0.29 -6.58 13.08
CA GLU A 117 -0.11 -7.23 14.38
C GLU A 117 -1.15 -8.34 14.58
N GLN A 118 -2.42 -8.05 14.27
CA GLN A 118 -3.55 -8.95 14.53
C GLN A 118 -3.62 -10.13 13.55
N TYR A 119 -3.39 -9.91 12.25
CA TYR A 119 -3.60 -10.93 11.21
C TYR A 119 -2.28 -11.31 10.55
N LYS A 120 -1.77 -12.52 10.83
CA LYS A 120 -0.48 -12.99 10.29
C LYS A 120 -0.58 -13.31 8.80
N GLU A 121 -1.71 -13.83 8.36
CA GLU A 121 -2.03 -14.19 6.98
C GLU A 121 -2.04 -12.96 6.06
N LEU A 122 -2.43 -11.80 6.61
CA LEU A 122 -2.37 -10.52 5.92
C LEU A 122 -0.93 -10.18 5.49
N ARG A 123 0.07 -10.52 6.32
CA ARG A 123 1.49 -10.23 6.08
C ARG A 123 1.98 -10.86 4.78
N ALA A 124 1.61 -12.12 4.54
CA ALA A 124 1.97 -12.82 3.30
C ALA A 124 1.32 -12.18 2.07
N LEU A 125 0.06 -11.73 2.19
CA LEU A 125 -0.68 -11.13 1.08
C LEU A 125 -0.20 -9.72 0.71
N ILE A 126 0.39 -8.99 1.65
CA ILE A 126 0.88 -7.63 1.37
C ILE A 126 2.28 -7.62 0.78
N MET A 127 3.06 -8.71 0.84
CA MET A 127 4.43 -8.76 0.30
C MET A 127 4.49 -8.31 -1.17
N ASP A 128 3.60 -8.82 -2.02
CA ASP A 128 3.54 -8.42 -3.42
C ASP A 128 3.17 -6.94 -3.60
N ARG A 129 2.37 -6.40 -2.68
CA ARG A 129 1.95 -4.99 -2.72
C ARG A 129 3.05 -4.06 -2.25
N ILE A 130 3.81 -4.45 -1.23
CA ILE A 130 4.91 -3.66 -0.69
C ILE A 130 5.89 -3.26 -1.79
N LYS A 131 6.25 -4.20 -2.69
CA LYS A 131 7.15 -3.92 -3.82
C LYS A 131 6.57 -2.86 -4.77
N ILE A 132 5.30 -3.01 -5.13
CA ILE A 132 4.59 -2.06 -6.01
C ILE A 132 4.48 -0.68 -5.36
N ILE A 133 4.16 -0.64 -4.06
CA ILE A 133 4.06 0.60 -3.30
C ILE A 133 5.42 1.29 -3.23
N ALA A 134 6.50 0.56 -2.95
CA ALA A 134 7.86 1.11 -2.88
C ALA A 134 8.27 1.77 -4.20
N VAL A 135 8.11 1.08 -5.33
CA VAL A 135 8.44 1.61 -6.66
C VAL A 135 7.58 2.83 -7.00
N THR A 136 6.29 2.81 -6.64
CA THR A 136 5.36 3.92 -6.90
C THR A 136 5.72 5.14 -6.05
N ALA A 137 5.98 4.95 -4.76
CA ALA A 137 6.38 6.01 -3.83
C ALA A 137 7.71 6.66 -4.24
N LEU A 138 8.71 5.87 -4.65
CA LEU A 138 9.98 6.41 -5.16
C LEU A 138 9.78 7.27 -6.42
N LYS A 139 8.90 6.85 -7.34
CA LYS A 139 8.55 7.66 -8.53
C LYS A 139 7.84 8.96 -8.18
N GLN A 140 7.08 8.98 -7.10
CA GLN A 140 6.37 10.17 -6.59
C GLN A 140 7.25 11.01 -5.63
N GLU A 141 8.50 10.62 -5.42
CA GLU A 141 9.42 11.22 -4.45
C GLU A 141 8.95 11.16 -2.98
N GLU A 142 8.04 10.24 -2.66
CA GLU A 142 7.52 9.99 -1.31
C GLU A 142 8.46 9.10 -0.49
N VAL A 143 9.64 9.62 -0.16
CA VAL A 143 10.69 8.86 0.56
C VAL A 143 10.21 8.40 1.95
N GLU A 144 9.33 9.16 2.60
CA GLU A 144 8.76 8.81 3.90
C GLU A 144 7.91 7.51 3.85
N VAL A 145 7.18 7.28 2.75
CA VAL A 145 6.42 6.04 2.55
C VAL A 145 7.38 4.85 2.43
N VAL A 146 8.47 5.02 1.68
CA VAL A 146 9.50 3.99 1.50
C VAL A 146 10.20 3.67 2.82
N GLN A 147 10.49 4.69 3.63
CA GLN A 147 11.05 4.49 4.96
C GLN A 147 10.11 3.69 5.87
N ARG A 148 8.82 4.05 5.90
CA ARG A 148 7.82 3.27 6.67
C ARG A 148 7.71 1.84 6.18
N LEU A 149 7.84 1.58 4.87
CA LEU A 149 7.88 0.21 4.34
C LEU A 149 9.11 -0.57 4.82
N LEU A 150 10.29 0.07 4.88
CA LEU A 150 11.50 -0.54 5.44
C LEU A 150 11.30 -0.88 6.92
N GLU A 151 10.70 0.02 7.70
CA GLU A 151 10.39 -0.23 9.12
C GLU A 151 9.42 -1.40 9.30
N VAL A 152 8.34 -1.46 8.51
CA VAL A 152 7.37 -2.56 8.54
C VAL A 152 8.02 -3.89 8.16
N THR A 153 8.81 -3.91 7.08
CA THR A 153 9.47 -5.15 6.62
C THR A 153 10.52 -5.65 7.61
N LEU A 154 11.23 -4.76 8.30
CA LEU A 154 12.11 -5.14 9.42
C LEU A 154 11.33 -5.68 10.61
N ARG A 155 10.28 -4.97 11.04
CA ARG A 155 9.47 -5.32 12.21
C ARG A 155 8.84 -6.70 12.12
N TYR A 156 8.48 -7.13 10.92
CA TYR A 156 7.86 -8.45 10.67
C TYR A 156 8.81 -9.45 9.98
N GLU A 157 10.13 -9.20 10.04
CA GLU A 157 11.17 -10.11 9.54
C GLU A 157 11.05 -10.50 8.05
N MET A 158 10.48 -9.63 7.23
CA MET A 158 10.32 -9.79 5.79
C MET A 158 11.62 -9.46 5.03
N LYS A 159 12.69 -10.21 5.30
CA LYS A 159 14.05 -9.89 4.84
C LYS A 159 14.17 -9.76 3.31
N GLN A 160 13.46 -10.59 2.55
CA GLN A 160 13.50 -10.55 1.09
C GLN A 160 12.88 -9.26 0.53
N ASP A 161 11.74 -8.83 1.08
CA ASP A 161 11.09 -7.60 0.67
C ASP A 161 11.89 -6.38 1.13
N TYR A 162 12.44 -6.42 2.34
CA TYR A 162 13.35 -5.39 2.83
C TYR A 162 14.54 -5.20 1.87
N ALA A 163 15.21 -6.29 1.48
CA ALA A 163 16.33 -6.24 0.55
C ALA A 163 15.94 -5.64 -0.81
N HIS A 164 14.75 -5.99 -1.31
CA HIS A 164 14.24 -5.43 -2.55
C HIS A 164 13.98 -3.92 -2.44
N ILE A 165 13.28 -3.47 -1.40
CA ILE A 165 12.97 -2.05 -1.19
C ILE A 165 14.26 -1.24 -0.98
N LEU A 166 15.21 -1.79 -0.22
CA LEU A 166 16.50 -1.16 0.03
C LEU A 166 17.31 -1.00 -1.27
N SER A 167 17.25 -2.01 -2.14
CA SER A 167 17.86 -1.97 -3.47
C SER A 167 17.24 -0.87 -4.35
N GLU A 168 15.91 -0.78 -4.40
CA GLU A 168 15.21 0.26 -5.17
C GLU A 168 15.50 1.66 -4.62
N LEU A 169 15.54 1.82 -3.30
CA LEU A 169 15.90 3.07 -2.64
C LEU A 169 17.34 3.49 -2.97
N PHE A 170 18.27 2.53 -2.96
CA PHE A 170 19.66 2.78 -3.34
C PHE A 170 19.78 3.28 -4.78
N ASP A 171 19.12 2.61 -5.73
CA ASP A 171 19.14 2.99 -7.13
C ASP A 171 18.54 4.39 -7.35
N PHE A 172 17.45 4.71 -6.64
CA PHE A 172 16.87 6.04 -6.63
C PHE A 172 17.84 7.11 -6.11
N LYS A 173 18.53 6.84 -5.00
CA LYS A 173 19.52 7.75 -4.40
C LYS A 173 20.75 7.93 -5.30
N CYS A 174 21.24 6.86 -5.91
CA CYS A 174 22.33 6.88 -6.89
C CYS A 174 21.98 7.75 -8.10
N ALA A 175 20.78 7.60 -8.65
CA ALA A 175 20.32 8.39 -9.81
C ALA A 175 20.30 9.90 -9.52
N ARG A 176 19.99 10.28 -8.27
CA ARG A 176 20.03 11.68 -7.80
C ARG A 176 21.43 12.18 -7.43
N GLY A 177 22.39 11.27 -7.32
CA GLY A 177 23.76 11.59 -6.87
C GLY A 177 23.86 11.88 -5.38
N ASP A 178 22.93 11.36 -4.58
CA ASP A 178 22.92 11.50 -3.12
C ASP A 178 23.92 10.52 -2.48
N LEU A 179 25.21 10.89 -2.49
CA LEU A 179 26.30 10.09 -1.93
C LEU A 179 26.09 9.73 -0.45
N ARG A 180 25.51 10.66 0.33
CA ARG A 180 25.23 10.42 1.76
C ARG A 180 24.13 9.39 1.93
N GLY A 181 23.05 9.52 1.15
CA GLY A 181 21.96 8.54 1.13
C GLY A 181 22.44 7.15 0.72
N CYS A 182 23.27 7.05 -0.32
CA CYS A 182 23.85 5.77 -0.74
C CYS A 182 24.75 5.16 0.35
N SER A 183 25.56 5.98 1.03
CA SER A 183 26.40 5.51 2.15
C SER A 183 25.55 4.99 3.31
N ALA A 184 24.48 5.69 3.68
CA ALA A 184 23.59 5.26 4.75
C ALA A 184 22.92 3.91 4.41
N VAL A 185 22.44 3.76 3.17
CA VAL A 185 21.86 2.49 2.70
C VAL A 185 22.88 1.35 2.73
N LEU A 186 24.14 1.61 2.33
CA LEU A 186 25.22 0.62 2.42
C LEU A 186 25.51 0.21 3.87
N THR A 187 25.58 1.18 4.78
CA THR A 187 25.77 0.89 6.22
C THR A 187 24.63 0.02 6.74
N SER A 188 23.37 0.37 6.46
CA SER A 188 22.21 -0.44 6.87
C SER A 188 22.21 -1.83 6.22
N SER A 189 22.67 -1.97 4.97
CA SER A 189 22.78 -3.29 4.33
C SER A 189 23.82 -4.18 5.01
N LEU A 190 24.95 -3.61 5.46
CA LEU A 190 26.01 -4.31 6.18
C LEU A 190 25.56 -4.72 7.59
N GLU A 191 24.92 -3.81 8.32
CA GLU A 191 24.41 -4.06 9.67
C GLU A 191 23.37 -5.19 9.70
N LEU A 192 22.54 -5.29 8.66
CA LEU A 192 21.45 -6.26 8.58
C LEU A 192 21.82 -7.53 7.77
N ASN A 193 23.08 -7.66 7.35
CA ASN A 193 23.58 -8.76 6.50
C ASN A 193 22.74 -8.98 5.23
N VAL A 194 22.30 -7.89 4.62
CA VAL A 194 21.55 -7.89 3.35
C VAL A 194 22.52 -7.57 2.23
N SER A 195 22.72 -8.52 1.31
CA SER A 195 23.60 -8.30 0.17
C SER A 195 22.92 -7.45 -0.90
N LEU A 196 23.54 -6.32 -1.25
CA LEU A 196 23.17 -5.55 -2.43
C LEU A 196 23.67 -6.26 -3.70
N LYS A 197 23.08 -5.93 -4.85
CA LYS A 197 23.53 -6.52 -6.12
C LYS A 197 24.92 -6.00 -6.49
N PRO A 198 25.78 -6.81 -7.15
CA PRO A 198 27.09 -6.35 -7.63
C PRO A 198 27.01 -5.07 -8.49
N GLU A 199 25.98 -4.98 -9.33
CA GLU A 199 25.69 -3.81 -10.17
C GLU A 199 25.51 -2.50 -9.36
N GLN A 200 25.01 -2.61 -8.13
CA GLN A 200 24.80 -1.46 -7.25
C GLN A 200 26.12 -1.00 -6.61
N HIS A 201 27.00 -1.94 -6.29
CA HIS A 201 28.37 -1.61 -5.88
C HIS A 201 29.13 -0.89 -7.00
N ASP A 202 29.02 -1.36 -8.24
CA ASP A 202 29.64 -0.70 -9.40
C ASP A 202 29.10 0.72 -9.63
N ARG A 203 27.78 0.91 -9.50
CA ARG A 203 27.14 2.24 -9.60
C ARG A 203 27.63 3.20 -8.52
N PHE A 204 27.81 2.72 -7.29
CA PHE A 204 28.34 3.53 -6.20
C PHE A 204 29.81 3.87 -6.38
N LEU A 205 30.62 2.93 -6.87
CA LEU A 205 32.01 3.22 -7.27
C LEU A 205 32.06 4.26 -8.38
N ALA A 206 31.21 4.16 -9.40
CA ALA A 206 31.10 5.16 -10.46
C ALA A 206 30.67 6.54 -9.94
N LEU A 207 29.81 6.57 -8.93
CA LEU A 207 29.39 7.79 -8.24
C LEU A 207 30.54 8.42 -7.42
N LEU A 208 31.28 7.61 -6.65
CA LEU A 208 32.45 8.02 -5.86
C LEU A 208 33.59 8.55 -6.74
N LEU A 209 33.88 7.86 -7.83
CA LEU A 209 34.91 8.24 -8.81
C LEU A 209 34.52 9.46 -9.65
N GLY A 210 33.32 10.02 -9.44
CA GLY A 210 32.84 11.20 -10.16
C GLY A 210 32.64 10.98 -11.67
N LEU A 211 32.60 9.73 -12.13
CA LEU A 211 32.45 9.39 -13.55
C LEU A 211 31.11 9.90 -14.11
N ASN A 212 30.08 9.98 -13.26
CA ASN A 212 28.79 10.59 -13.61
C ASN A 212 28.81 12.13 -13.75
N ARG A 213 29.88 12.82 -13.32
CA ARG A 213 30.03 14.28 -13.51
C ARG A 213 30.50 14.64 -14.92
N ARG A 214 31.12 13.72 -15.67
CA ARG A 214 31.60 13.98 -17.04
C ARG A 214 30.46 14.00 -18.08
N ASN A 215 29.27 13.50 -17.75
CA ASN A 215 28.11 13.43 -18.66
C ASN A 215 26.96 14.40 -18.32
N LYS A 216 27.16 15.38 -17.41
CA LYS A 216 26.15 16.41 -17.09
C LYS A 216 26.67 17.82 -17.38
N GLN A 217 26.97 18.11 -18.65
CA GLN A 217 26.86 19.47 -19.18
C GLN A 217 25.64 19.54 -20.09
N LEU A 218 24.49 19.86 -19.52
CA LEU A 218 23.36 20.52 -20.18
C LEU A 218 22.56 21.28 -19.09
N PRO A 219 22.26 22.57 -19.27
CA PRO A 219 21.83 23.43 -18.19
C PRO A 219 20.34 23.26 -17.92
N ARG A 220 19.97 22.95 -16.67
CA ARG A 220 18.64 23.27 -16.14
C ARG A 220 18.80 24.13 -14.90
N GLN A 221 18.94 25.43 -15.17
CA GLN A 221 18.78 26.47 -14.18
C GLN A 221 17.31 26.56 -13.73
N LYS A 222 17.16 26.74 -12.41
CA LYS A 222 16.03 27.36 -11.69
C LYS A 222 14.75 26.52 -11.52
N GLN A 223 14.67 25.82 -10.39
CA GLN A 223 13.83 26.24 -9.25
C GLN A 223 14.15 25.35 -8.03
N GLN A 224 15.19 25.75 -7.30
CA GLN A 224 15.25 25.53 -5.86
C GLN A 224 14.71 26.80 -5.23
N GLN A 225 13.60 26.72 -4.50
CA GLN A 225 13.34 27.55 -3.32
C GLN A 225 12.09 27.03 -2.59
N HIS A 226 12.29 26.70 -1.30
CA HIS A 226 11.34 26.23 -0.27
C HIS A 226 10.88 24.77 -0.46
N PHE A 227 11.20 23.78 0.38
CA PHE A 227 11.39 23.74 1.83
C PHE A 227 12.59 22.85 2.22
N HIS A 228 13.57 23.43 2.92
CA HIS A 228 14.41 22.66 3.84
C HIS A 228 13.66 22.52 5.16
N LYS A 229 13.03 21.37 5.40
CA LYS A 229 12.95 20.82 6.75
C LYS A 229 13.86 19.61 6.80
N ARG A 230 14.95 19.76 7.56
CA ARG A 230 15.87 18.68 7.90
C ARG A 230 15.07 17.57 8.56
N LEU A 231 15.12 16.38 8.00
CA LEU A 231 14.90 15.14 8.74
C LEU A 231 16.25 14.45 8.78
N GLU A 232 16.91 14.56 9.93
CA GLU A 232 18.05 13.72 10.26
C GLU A 232 17.52 12.29 10.36
N VAL A 233 18.01 11.40 9.50
CA VAL A 233 17.72 9.97 9.56
C VAL A 233 18.44 9.44 10.81
N PRO A 234 17.73 9.01 11.87
CA PRO A 234 18.40 8.45 13.03
C PRO A 234 19.00 7.09 12.66
N CYS A 235 20.21 6.84 13.15
CA CYS A 235 20.82 5.52 13.13
C CYS A 235 19.92 4.57 13.96
N PHE A 236 19.47 3.46 13.37
CA PHE A 236 18.54 2.54 14.01
C PHE A 236 19.22 1.86 15.20
N GLN A 237 18.81 2.20 16.43
CA GLN A 237 19.11 1.41 17.62
C GLN A 237 17.87 0.61 18.02
N LEU A 238 17.94 -0.71 17.85
CA LEU A 238 16.98 -1.64 18.45
C LEU A 238 17.07 -1.50 19.97
N LYS A 239 15.99 -1.05 20.63
CA LYS A 239 15.81 -1.22 22.07
C LYS A 239 14.96 -2.47 22.29
N PHE A 240 15.58 -3.44 22.96
CA PHE A 240 14.95 -4.67 23.46
C PHE A 240 13.83 -4.35 24.46
#